data_AF-A0A0F9BPF6-F1
#
_entry.id   AF-A0A0F9BPF6-F1
#
_cell.length_a   1.000
_cell.length_b   1.000
_cell.length_c   1.000
_cell.angle_alpha   90.00
_cell.angle_beta   90.00
_cell.angle_gamma   90.00
#
_symmetry.space_group_name_H-M   'P 1'
#
loop_
_entity.id
_entity.type
_entity.pdbx_description
1 polymer ?
#
loop_
_entity_poly.entity_id
_entity_poly.type
_entity_poly.pdbx_seq_one_letter_code
_entity_poly.pdbx_strand_id
1 'polypeptide(L)'
;MKRSFQRFVRKLDKIELRQLIEERALALHVSLRDLYEGPGRAPSITAARRDVYSWLYERGKGVREIARLFDRAPSGVGRFLRMGDKC
;
A
#
# COMPACT_ATOMS: atom_id res chain seq x y z
N MET A 1 6.04 -15.91 -3.59
CA MET A 1 4.80 -15.87 -2.77
C MET A 1 3.67 -15.44 -3.68
N LYS A 2 2.63 -16.27 -3.89
CA LYS A 2 1.47 -15.90 -4.73
C LYS A 2 0.64 -14.84 -4.00
N ARG A 3 0.39 -13.70 -4.64
CA ARG A 3 -0.50 -12.66 -4.11
C ARG A 3 -1.94 -13.19 -4.06
N SER A 4 -2.67 -12.80 -3.02
CA SER A 4 -4.07 -13.19 -2.85
C SER A 4 -4.81 -12.04 -2.19
N PHE A 5 -5.69 -11.39 -2.95
CA PHE A 5 -6.51 -10.29 -2.44
C PHE A 5 -7.29 -10.68 -1.17
N GLN A 6 -7.87 -11.88 -1.12
CA GLN A 6 -8.57 -12.37 0.08
C GLN A 6 -7.65 -12.46 1.30
N ARG A 7 -6.40 -12.92 1.14
CA ARG A 7 -5.43 -12.94 2.24
C ARG A 7 -5.01 -11.54 2.65
N PHE A 8 -4.86 -10.63 1.70
CA PHE A 8 -4.57 -9.23 1.97
C PHE A 8 -5.69 -8.57 2.80
N VAL A 9 -6.95 -8.72 2.39
CA VAL A 9 -8.11 -8.23 3.15
C VAL A 9 -8.12 -8.79 4.56
N ARG A 10 -7.95 -10.12 4.72
CA ARG A 10 -7.87 -10.75 6.06
C ARG A 10 -6.72 -10.22 6.91
N LYS A 11 -5.56 -9.88 6.31
CA LYS A 11 -4.44 -9.26 7.04
C LYS A 11 -4.84 -7.87 7.54
N LEU A 12 -5.50 -7.07 6.71
CA LEU A 12 -5.94 -5.73 7.06
C LEU A 12 -7.04 -5.71 8.12
N ASP A 13 -8.00 -6.63 8.03
CA ASP A 13 -9.08 -6.78 9.02
C ASP A 13 -8.51 -7.12 10.41
N LYS A 14 -7.52 -8.02 10.46
CA LYS A 14 -6.85 -8.41 11.73
C LYS A 14 -6.12 -7.28 12.46
N ILE A 15 -5.74 -6.23 11.74
CA ILE A 15 -5.05 -5.07 12.29
C ILE A 15 -5.91 -3.80 12.22
N GLU A 16 -7.20 -3.96 11.90
CA GLU A 16 -8.19 -2.89 11.84
C GLU A 16 -7.80 -1.73 10.92
N LEU A 17 -7.04 -2.00 9.86
CA LEU A 17 -6.61 -0.97 8.90
C LEU A 17 -7.37 -1.00 7.57
N ARG A 18 -8.27 -1.98 7.36
CA ARG A 18 -8.96 -2.14 6.08
C ARG A 18 -9.67 -0.86 5.65
N GLN A 19 -10.59 -0.38 6.47
CA GLN A 19 -11.42 0.77 6.15
C GLN A 19 -10.57 2.03 5.88
N LEU A 20 -9.58 2.29 6.74
CA LEU A 20 -8.68 3.45 6.60
C LEU A 20 -7.85 3.39 5.31
N ILE A 21 -7.35 2.21 4.94
CA ILE A 21 -6.59 2.04 3.68
C ILE A 21 -7.51 2.15 2.47
N GLU A 22 -8.73 1.62 2.57
CA GLU A 22 -9.74 1.69 1.52
C GLU A 22 -10.19 3.14 1.25
N GLU A 23 -10.51 3.91 2.30
CA GLU A 23 -10.85 5.34 2.20
C GLU A 23 -9.73 6.15 1.53
N ARG A 24 -8.47 5.92 1.94
CA ARG A 24 -7.31 6.59 1.32
C ARG A 24 -7.12 6.22 -0.15
N ALA A 25 -7.28 4.95 -0.51
CA ALA A 25 -7.19 4.54 -1.90
C ALA A 25 -8.32 5.15 -2.75
N LEU A 26 -9.54 5.18 -2.21
CA LEU A 26 -10.72 5.75 -2.86
C LEU A 26 -10.62 7.27 -3.07
N ALA A 27 -9.95 8.00 -2.18
CA ALA A 27 -9.64 9.42 -2.37
C ALA A 27 -8.81 9.70 -3.65
N LEU A 28 -8.14 8.68 -4.17
CA LEU A 28 -7.39 8.71 -5.43
C LEU A 28 -8.08 7.91 -6.56
N HIS A 29 -9.36 7.59 -6.40
CA HIS A 29 -10.17 6.79 -7.32
C HIS A 29 -9.59 5.40 -7.61
N VAL A 30 -8.94 4.78 -6.61
CA VAL A 30 -8.34 3.44 -6.71
C VAL A 30 -9.06 2.51 -5.75
N SER A 31 -9.57 1.38 -6.24
CA SER A 31 -10.17 0.37 -5.37
C SER A 31 -9.11 -0.32 -4.49
N LEU A 32 -9.50 -0.87 -3.35
CA LEU A 32 -8.58 -1.63 -2.48
C LEU A 32 -7.92 -2.80 -3.23
N ARG A 33 -8.65 -3.41 -4.18
CA ARG A 33 -8.11 -4.47 -5.05
C ARG A 33 -7.05 -3.92 -6.00
N ASP A 34 -7.31 -2.80 -6.67
CA ASP A 34 -6.35 -2.18 -7.60
C ASP A 34 -5.11 -1.67 -6.87
N LEU A 35 -5.27 -1.15 -5.65
CA LEU A 35 -4.16 -0.79 -4.78
C LEU A 35 -3.21 -1.99 -4.59
N TYR A 36 -3.76 -3.17 -4.34
CA TYR A 36 -2.99 -4.39 -4.09
C TYR A 36 -2.45 -5.06 -5.38
N GLU A 37 -3.33 -5.36 -6.33
CA GLU A 37 -3.08 -6.16 -7.54
C GLU A 37 -2.77 -5.32 -8.79
N GLY A 38 -3.24 -4.08 -8.85
CA GLY A 38 -3.25 -3.30 -10.07
C GLY A 38 -1.87 -2.96 -10.65
N PRO A 39 -1.80 -2.61 -11.94
CA PRO A 39 -0.54 -2.41 -12.65
C PRO A 39 0.26 -1.26 -12.05
N GLY A 40 1.53 -1.51 -11.69
CA GLY A 40 2.45 -0.49 -11.16
C GLY A 40 2.90 0.58 -12.16
N ARG A 41 2.41 0.52 -13.41
CA ARG A 41 2.61 1.53 -14.45
C ARG A 41 1.49 2.58 -14.50
N ALA A 42 0.34 2.31 -13.86
CA ALA A 42 -0.75 3.27 -13.81
C ALA A 42 -0.39 4.41 -12.82
N PRO A 43 -0.45 5.68 -13.23
CA PRO A 43 -0.11 6.81 -12.36
C PRO A 43 -0.97 6.88 -11.09
N SER A 44 -2.29 6.69 -11.20
CA SER A 44 -3.21 6.71 -10.05
C SER A 44 -2.89 5.64 -9.01
N ILE A 45 -2.62 4.41 -9.47
CA ILE A 45 -2.25 3.28 -8.59
C ILE A 45 -0.89 3.53 -7.92
N THR A 46 0.04 4.13 -8.65
CA THR A 46 1.37 4.49 -8.14
C THR A 46 1.25 5.57 -7.06
N ALA A 47 0.44 6.61 -7.31
CA ALA A 47 0.14 7.65 -6.35
C ALA A 47 -0.55 7.10 -5.09
N ALA A 48 -1.55 6.23 -5.26
CA ALA A 48 -2.26 5.61 -4.13
C ALA A 48 -1.36 4.71 -3.29
N ARG A 49 -0.46 3.94 -3.92
CA ARG A 49 0.56 3.17 -3.17
C ARG A 49 1.51 4.07 -2.41
N ARG A 50 1.97 5.17 -3.03
CA ARG A 50 2.84 6.14 -2.36
C ARG A 50 2.15 6.70 -1.12
N ASP A 51 0.95 7.22 -1.29
CA ASP A 51 0.14 7.80 -0.22
C ASP A 51 -0.07 6.82 0.95
N VAL A 52 -0.56 5.61 0.66
CA VAL A 52 -0.80 4.59 1.69
C VAL A 52 0.50 4.13 2.37
N TYR A 53 1.59 3.97 1.62
CA TYR A 53 2.87 3.52 2.22
C TYR A 53 3.48 4.59 3.11
N SER A 54 3.44 5.87 2.69
CA SER A 54 3.89 7.00 3.50
C SER A 54 3.08 7.09 4.79
N TRP A 55 1.75 7.02 4.70
CA TRP A 55 0.89 7.06 5.88
C TRP A 55 1.14 5.92 6.87
N LEU A 56 1.32 4.68 6.39
CA LEU A 56 1.66 3.56 7.25
C LEU A 56 3.02 3.76 7.93
N TYR A 57 3.98 4.32 7.20
CA TYR A 57 5.32 4.61 7.71
C TYR A 57 5.30 5.71 8.78
N GLU A 58 4.55 6.79 8.55
CA GLU A 58 4.31 7.88 9.52
C GLU A 58 3.62 7.38 10.79
N ARG A 59 2.75 6.36 10.69
CA ARG A 59 2.16 5.67 11.86
C ARG A 59 3.09 4.67 12.54
N GLY A 60 4.37 4.64 12.17
CA GLY A 60 5.41 3.84 12.80
C GLY A 60 5.59 2.43 12.22
N LYS A 61 4.92 2.06 11.12
CA LYS A 61 5.17 0.76 10.48
C LYS A 61 6.49 0.77 9.72
N GLY A 62 7.31 -0.25 9.97
CA GLY A 62 8.58 -0.40 9.25
C GLY A 62 8.39 -0.81 7.78
N VAL A 63 9.36 -0.48 6.92
CA VAL A 63 9.36 -0.83 5.49
C VAL A 63 9.11 -2.33 5.25
N ARG A 64 9.73 -3.20 6.07
CA ARG A 64 9.55 -4.66 5.98
C ARG A 64 8.15 -5.11 6.35
N GLU A 65 7.51 -4.42 7.29
CA GLU A 65 6.13 -4.73 7.70
C GLU A 65 5.15 -4.34 6.59
N ILE A 66 5.29 -3.14 6.03
CA ILE A 66 4.50 -2.68 4.89
C ILE A 66 4.69 -3.63 3.70
N ALA A 67 5.92 -4.05 3.42
CA ALA A 67 6.22 -5.02 2.36
C ALA A 67 5.50 -6.36 2.57
N ARG A 68 5.43 -6.87 3.81
CA ARG A 68 4.69 -8.10 4.14
C ARG A 68 3.17 -7.93 4.04
N LEU A 69 2.65 -6.75 4.40
CA LEU A 69 1.22 -6.46 4.26
C LEU A 69 0.80 -6.53 2.79
N PHE A 70 1.57 -5.90 1.90
CA PHE A 70 1.26 -5.82 0.47
C PHE A 70 1.86 -6.95 -0.38
N ASP A 71 2.53 -7.93 0.23
CA ASP A 71 3.22 -9.03 -0.48
C ASP A 71 4.16 -8.49 -1.59
N ARG A 72 5.00 -7.52 -1.21
CA ARG A 72 5.98 -6.85 -2.07
C ARG A 72 7.40 -6.99 -1.51
N ALA A 73 8.38 -6.74 -2.38
CA ALA A 73 9.76 -6.61 -1.95
C ALA A 73 9.94 -5.31 -1.13
N PRO A 74 10.70 -5.33 -0.01
CA PRO A 74 11.01 -4.14 0.76
C PRO A 74 11.66 -3.02 -0.06
N SER A 75 12.49 -3.36 -1.05
CA SER A 75 13.09 -2.40 -1.99
C SER A 75 12.05 -1.65 -2.81
N GLY A 76 10.97 -2.33 -3.21
CA GLY A 76 9.85 -1.72 -3.92
C GLY A 76 9.13 -0.69 -3.05
N VAL A 77 8.86 -1.03 -1.78
CA VAL A 77 8.25 -0.10 -0.80
C VAL A 77 9.18 1.09 -0.53
N GLY A 78 10.47 0.83 -0.30
CA GLY A 78 11.46 1.89 -0.06
C GLY A 78 11.59 2.88 -1.22
N ARG A 79 11.42 2.44 -2.47
CA ARG A 79 11.38 3.34 -3.64
C ARG A 79 10.21 4.34 -3.55
N PHE A 80 9.04 3.91 -3.11
CA PHE A 80 7.89 4.80 -2.95
C PHE A 80 8.10 5.85 -1.87
N LEU A 81 8.69 5.46 -0.73
CA LEU A 81 8.95 6.38 0.38
C LEU A 81 9.99 7.46 0.00
N ARG A 82 11.08 7.07 -0.68
CA ARG A 82 12.13 8.00 -1.14
C ARG A 82 11.70 8.96 -2.25
N MET A 83 10.60 8.67 -2.95
CA MET A 83 10.04 9.59 -3.96
C MET A 83 9.30 10.78 -3.31
N GLY A 84 9.12 10.79 -1.98
CA GLY A 84 8.54 11.92 -1.24
C GLY A 84 9.57 12.95 -0.75
N ASP A 85 10.85 12.60 -0.66
CA ASP A 85 11.93 13.48 -0.14
C ASP A 85 12.47 14.49 -1.19
N LYS A 86 11.71 14.76 -2.27
CA LYS A 86 12.03 15.81 -3.25
C LYS A 86 10.96 16.89 -3.22
N CYS A 87 10.88 17.62 -2.12
CA CYS A 87 10.29 18.95 -2.05
C CYS A 87 11.31 19.88 -1.39
#